data_AF-A0A520WPB0-F1
#
_entry.id   AF-A0A520WPB0-F1
#
_cell.length_a   1.000
_cell.length_b   1.000
_cell.length_c   1.000
_cell.angle_alpha   90.00
_cell.angle_beta   90.00
_cell.angle_gamma   90.00
#
_symmetry.space_group_name_H-M   'P 1'
#
loop_
_entity.id
_entity.type
_entity.pdbx_description
1 polymer ?
#
loop_
_entity_poly.entity_id
_entity_poly.type
_entity_poly.pdbx_seq_one_letter_code
_entity_poly.pdbx_strand_id
1 'polypeptide(L)'
;MMLDLSGEVGKMESDEQRLNMLRESIRLTEEILSKANQNQRAQLDPTVQAKLIHSRDWRMRYLRHLEEGGPLLEAGDEWAMHHGHDLAIEWGYETWDENRIGLRCRSCDDWIQLYDVDRNSSAAPTVADLYLEHETHTVVSWREGLDAGIECVTCGAVNDKGFSLLEAPVSAWFDDVWNG
;
A
#
# COMPACT_ATOMS: atom_id res chain seq x y z
N MET A 1 26.06 29.82 -6.85
CA MET A 1 25.04 28.86 -6.36
C MET A 1 24.89 27.83 -7.46
N MET A 2 25.62 26.71 -7.38
CA MET A 2 25.39 25.59 -8.29
C MET A 2 24.14 24.87 -7.80
N LEU A 3 23.09 24.86 -8.63
CA LEU A 3 21.92 24.01 -8.41
C LEU A 3 22.39 22.56 -8.52
N ASP A 4 22.07 21.73 -7.53
CA ASP A 4 22.35 20.30 -7.56
C ASP A 4 21.36 19.62 -8.51
N LEU A 5 21.64 19.75 -9.80
CA LEU A 5 20.87 19.17 -10.89
C LEU A 5 21.00 17.63 -10.93
N SER A 6 21.97 17.06 -10.21
CA SER A 6 22.21 15.62 -10.23
C SER A 6 21.19 14.85 -9.38
N GLY A 7 20.77 15.42 -8.25
CA GLY A 7 19.69 14.86 -7.43
C GLY A 7 18.31 14.96 -8.10
N GLU A 8 18.03 16.06 -8.80
CA GLU A 8 16.76 16.27 -9.50
C GLU A 8 16.59 15.33 -10.69
N VAL A 9 17.64 15.13 -11.51
CA VAL A 9 17.61 14.21 -12.65
C VAL A 9 17.44 12.75 -12.19
N GLY A 10 18.14 12.33 -11.13
CA GLY A 10 17.99 10.98 -10.58
C GLY A 10 16.60 10.71 -9.98
N LYS A 11 15.99 11.72 -9.37
CA LYS A 11 14.60 11.65 -8.88
C LYS A 11 13.60 11.54 -10.05
N MET A 12 13.76 12.35 -11.09
CA MET A 12 12.90 12.32 -12.29
C MET A 12 12.97 10.97 -13.02
N GLU A 13 14.16 10.38 -13.17
CA GLU A 13 14.31 9.05 -13.78
C GLU A 13 13.64 7.96 -12.94
N SER A 14 13.73 8.06 -11.61
CA SER A 14 13.05 7.16 -10.67
C SER A 14 11.52 7.30 -10.72
N ASP A 15 11.01 8.52 -10.83
CA ASP A 15 9.57 8.79 -10.90
C ASP A 15 8.96 8.34 -12.24
N GLU A 16 9.65 8.57 -13.36
CA GLU A 16 9.22 8.07 -14.67
C GLU A 16 9.21 6.54 -14.72
N GLN A 17 10.19 5.89 -14.10
CA GLN A 17 10.20 4.44 -13.98
C GLN A 17 9.00 3.92 -13.17
N ARG A 18 8.64 4.57 -12.05
CA ARG A 18 7.44 4.23 -11.26
C ARG A 18 6.16 4.38 -12.07
N LEU A 19 6.00 5.50 -12.79
CA LEU A 19 4.85 5.73 -13.67
C LEU A 19 4.72 4.64 -14.73
N ASN A 20 5.83 4.25 -15.35
CA ASN A 20 5.83 3.20 -16.37
C ASN A 20 5.47 1.82 -15.79
N MET A 21 5.92 1.49 -14.59
CA MET A 21 5.48 0.26 -13.91
C MET A 21 3.98 0.28 -13.59
N LEU A 22 3.45 1.43 -13.14
CA LEU A 22 2.03 1.59 -12.87
C LEU A 22 1.18 1.44 -14.13
N ARG A 23 1.57 2.10 -15.24
CA ARG A 23 0.94 1.95 -16.56
C ARG A 23 0.94 0.49 -17.03
N GLU A 24 2.06 -0.20 -16.88
CA GLU A 24 2.17 -1.60 -17.29
C GLU A 24 1.30 -2.53 -16.43
N SER A 25 1.25 -2.32 -15.12
CA SER A 25 0.37 -3.07 -14.20
C SER A 25 -1.11 -2.91 -14.57
N ILE A 26 -1.54 -1.69 -14.90
CA ILE A 26 -2.89 -1.41 -15.41
C ILE A 26 -3.13 -2.18 -16.71
N ARG A 27 -2.23 -2.06 -17.69
CA ARG A 27 -2.34 -2.71 -19.00
C ARG A 27 -2.49 -4.23 -18.88
N LEU A 28 -1.66 -4.86 -18.04
CA LEU A 28 -1.72 -6.30 -17.79
C LEU A 28 -3.04 -6.72 -17.13
N THR A 29 -3.53 -5.93 -16.17
CA THR A 29 -4.81 -6.18 -15.52
C THR A 29 -5.98 -6.10 -16.52
N GLU A 30 -5.98 -5.09 -17.38
CA GLU A 30 -6.97 -4.96 -18.46
C GLU A 30 -6.92 -6.12 -19.46
N GLU A 31 -5.72 -6.58 -19.80
CA GLU A 31 -5.52 -7.73 -20.68
C GLU A 31 -6.10 -9.01 -20.08
N ILE A 32 -5.89 -9.26 -18.78
CA ILE A 32 -6.47 -10.39 -18.04
C ILE A 32 -8.00 -10.32 -18.05
N LEU A 33 -8.57 -9.16 -17.69
CA LEU A 33 -10.01 -8.95 -17.64
C LEU A 33 -10.66 -9.10 -19.03
N SER A 34 -10.02 -8.57 -20.08
CA SER A 34 -10.49 -8.68 -21.46
C SER A 34 -10.52 -10.14 -21.94
N LYS A 35 -9.44 -10.90 -21.70
CA LYS A 35 -9.37 -12.33 -22.05
C LYS A 35 -10.42 -13.16 -21.32
N ALA A 36 -10.68 -12.87 -20.04
CA ALA A 36 -11.71 -13.54 -19.26
C ALA A 36 -13.12 -13.31 -19.81
N ASN A 37 -13.41 -12.08 -20.24
CA ASN A 37 -14.71 -11.74 -20.84
C ASN A 37 -14.92 -12.37 -22.22
N GLN A 38 -13.85 -12.54 -23.01
CA GLN A 38 -13.93 -13.10 -24.37
C GLN A 38 -14.01 -14.64 -24.38
N ASN A 39 -13.43 -15.31 -23.39
CA ASN A 39 -13.36 -16.77 -23.32
C ASN A 39 -14.32 -17.34 -22.26
N GLN A 40 -15.50 -17.81 -22.67
CA GLN A 40 -16.48 -18.46 -21.77
C GLN A 40 -15.93 -19.70 -21.02
N ARG A 41 -14.84 -20.32 -21.49
CA ARG A 41 -14.15 -21.44 -20.81
C ARG A 41 -13.07 -21.01 -19.82
N ALA A 42 -12.70 -19.73 -19.81
CA ALA A 42 -11.70 -19.15 -18.93
C ALA A 42 -12.35 -18.04 -18.06
N GLN A 43 -13.55 -18.32 -17.55
CA GLN A 43 -14.18 -17.41 -16.61
C GLN A 43 -13.32 -17.31 -15.36
N LEU A 44 -13.02 -16.07 -14.98
CA LEU A 44 -12.41 -15.78 -13.69
C LEU A 44 -13.43 -16.08 -12.60
N ASP A 45 -12.92 -16.49 -11.44
CA ASP A 45 -13.73 -16.47 -10.23
C ASP A 45 -14.28 -15.04 -10.02
N PRO A 46 -15.59 -14.86 -9.71
CA PRO A 46 -16.19 -13.54 -9.54
C PRO A 46 -15.46 -12.66 -8.52
N THR A 47 -14.91 -13.26 -7.46
CA THR A 47 -14.14 -12.56 -6.44
C THR A 47 -12.83 -12.05 -7.01
N VAL A 48 -12.11 -12.89 -7.76
CA VAL A 48 -10.86 -12.50 -8.44
C VAL A 48 -11.13 -11.39 -9.45
N GLN A 49 -12.22 -11.49 -10.22
CA GLN A 49 -12.60 -10.46 -11.17
C GLN A 49 -12.91 -9.13 -10.46
N ALA A 50 -13.66 -9.15 -9.35
CA ALA A 50 -13.96 -7.95 -8.57
C ALA A 50 -12.69 -7.29 -8.00
N LYS A 51 -11.74 -8.09 -7.47
CA LYS A 51 -10.44 -7.60 -6.98
C LYS A 51 -9.65 -6.90 -8.10
N LEU A 52 -9.52 -7.55 -9.26
CA LEU A 52 -8.81 -6.98 -10.41
C LEU A 52 -9.44 -5.67 -10.90
N ILE A 53 -10.77 -5.61 -10.97
CA ILE A 53 -11.51 -4.39 -11.34
C ILE A 53 -11.23 -3.27 -10.34
N HIS A 54 -11.37 -3.56 -9.05
CA HIS A 54 -11.15 -2.58 -7.97
C HIS A 54 -9.72 -2.03 -8.00
N SER A 55 -8.71 -2.91 -8.05
CA SER A 55 -7.30 -2.50 -8.13
C SER A 55 -6.98 -1.70 -9.39
N ARG A 56 -7.56 -2.06 -10.55
CA ARG A 56 -7.37 -1.35 -11.82
C ARG A 56 -7.98 0.04 -11.79
N ASP A 57 -9.21 0.19 -11.28
CA ASP A 57 -9.89 1.49 -11.18
C ASP A 57 -9.12 2.45 -10.27
N TRP A 58 -8.63 1.94 -9.13
CA TRP A 58 -7.78 2.72 -8.22
C TRP A 58 -6.47 3.15 -8.89
N ARG A 59 -5.71 2.19 -9.46
CA ARG A 59 -4.42 2.48 -10.12
C ARG A 59 -4.56 3.52 -11.22
N MET A 60 -5.68 3.52 -11.95
CA MET A 60 -5.99 4.53 -12.96
C MET A 60 -6.18 5.94 -12.37
N ARG A 61 -6.87 6.06 -11.22
CA ARG A 61 -7.01 7.35 -10.52
C ARG A 61 -5.68 7.85 -10.01
N TYR A 62 -4.90 6.97 -9.38
CA TYR A 62 -3.58 7.31 -8.86
C TYR A 62 -2.59 7.67 -9.97
N LEU A 63 -2.59 6.93 -11.10
CA LEU A 63 -1.78 7.26 -12.26
C LEU A 63 -2.08 8.67 -12.76
N ARG A 64 -3.36 9.01 -12.92
CA ARG A 64 -3.76 10.36 -13.34
C ARG A 64 -3.25 11.43 -12.38
N HIS A 65 -3.40 11.20 -11.08
CA HIS A 65 -2.92 12.13 -10.05
C HIS A 65 -1.41 12.39 -10.19
N LEU A 66 -0.61 11.33 -10.36
CA LEU A 66 0.83 11.46 -10.54
C LEU A 66 1.19 12.14 -11.86
N GLU A 67 0.47 11.85 -12.95
CA GLU A 67 0.66 12.50 -14.26
C GLU A 67 0.34 14.01 -14.24
N GLU A 68 -0.54 14.43 -13.33
CA GLU A 68 -0.87 15.84 -13.09
C GLU A 68 0.12 16.55 -12.13
N GLY A 69 1.18 15.85 -11.70
CA GLY A 69 2.20 16.37 -10.79
C GLY A 69 1.85 16.26 -9.31
N GLY A 70 0.87 15.42 -8.98
CA GLY A 70 0.50 15.11 -7.60
C GLY A 70 1.60 14.37 -6.82
N PRO A 71 1.63 14.49 -5.49
CA PRO A 71 2.57 13.76 -4.65
C PRO A 71 2.33 12.25 -4.64
N LEU A 72 3.32 11.50 -4.13
CA LEU A 72 3.14 10.08 -3.81
C LEU A 72 2.22 9.90 -2.61
N LEU A 73 1.66 8.70 -2.47
CA LEU A 73 0.96 8.29 -1.25
C LEU A 73 1.90 8.35 -0.06
N GLU A 74 1.39 8.91 1.03
CA GLU A 74 2.01 8.81 2.34
C GLU A 74 1.42 7.61 3.10
N ALA A 75 2.06 7.21 4.20
CA ALA A 75 1.64 6.04 4.97
C ALA A 75 0.16 6.08 5.41
N GLY A 76 -0.33 7.25 5.82
CA GLY A 76 -1.73 7.44 6.19
C GLY A 76 -2.71 7.21 5.04
N ASP A 77 -2.34 7.61 3.83
CA ASP A 77 -3.14 7.39 2.61
C ASP A 77 -3.22 5.89 2.29
N GLU A 78 -2.07 5.19 2.39
CA GLU A 78 -1.99 3.75 2.17
C GLU A 78 -2.82 2.97 3.20
N TRP A 79 -2.82 3.36 4.48
CA TRP A 79 -3.65 2.69 5.48
C TRP A 79 -5.14 3.01 5.31
N ALA A 80 -5.48 4.27 4.98
CA ALA A 80 -6.84 4.72 4.74
C ALA A 80 -7.50 3.99 3.55
N MET A 81 -6.75 3.76 2.48
CA MET A 81 -7.16 2.96 1.32
C MET A 81 -7.61 1.55 1.72
N HIS A 82 -7.02 1.01 2.77
CA HIS A 82 -7.26 -0.35 3.24
C HIS A 82 -8.16 -0.41 4.47
N HIS A 83 -8.86 0.67 4.82
CA HIS A 83 -9.79 0.68 5.95
C HIS A 83 -10.88 -0.39 5.80
N GLY A 84 -11.04 -1.25 6.83
CA GLY A 84 -12.02 -2.33 6.83
C GLY A 84 -11.58 -3.61 6.10
N HIS A 85 -10.34 -3.68 5.63
CA HIS A 85 -9.75 -4.90 5.07
C HIS A 85 -9.08 -5.78 6.12
N ASP A 86 -8.96 -7.08 5.82
CA ASP A 86 -8.14 -8.03 6.59
C ASP A 86 -6.65 -7.76 6.36
N LEU A 87 -5.97 -7.31 7.41
CA LEU A 87 -4.56 -6.94 7.41
C LEU A 87 -3.74 -7.90 8.29
N ALA A 88 -2.53 -8.19 7.85
CA ALA A 88 -1.58 -8.99 8.61
C ALA A 88 -0.16 -8.45 8.45
N ILE A 89 0.62 -8.56 9.51
CA ILE A 89 2.06 -8.32 9.43
C ILE A 89 2.73 -9.65 9.11
N GLU A 90 3.52 -9.69 8.05
CA GLU A 90 4.09 -10.94 7.53
C GLU A 90 5.49 -10.71 6.97
N TRP A 91 6.31 -11.77 6.96
CA TRP A 91 7.56 -11.78 6.20
C TRP A 91 7.30 -11.89 4.70
N GLY A 92 8.13 -11.23 3.89
CA GLY A 92 8.16 -11.43 2.45
C GLY A 92 8.44 -12.89 2.11
N TYR A 93 7.48 -13.55 1.46
CA TYR A 93 7.56 -14.98 1.14
C TYR A 93 8.39 -15.30 -0.11
N GLU A 94 8.75 -14.28 -0.89
CA GLU A 94 9.53 -14.47 -2.10
C GLU A 94 11.02 -14.62 -1.76
N THR A 95 11.73 -15.47 -2.50
CA THR A 95 13.16 -15.77 -2.25
C THR A 95 14.08 -14.55 -2.34
N TRP A 96 13.60 -13.45 -2.92
CA TRP A 96 14.30 -12.17 -3.00
C TRP A 96 13.90 -11.18 -1.88
N ASP A 97 12.90 -11.51 -1.06
CA ASP A 97 12.33 -10.67 0.01
C ASP A 97 12.41 -11.33 1.41
N GLU A 98 13.15 -12.43 1.58
CA GLU A 98 13.20 -13.22 2.84
C GLU A 98 13.66 -12.45 4.10
N ASN A 99 14.22 -11.25 3.93
CA ASN A 99 14.64 -10.37 5.04
C ASN A 99 13.77 -9.12 5.17
N ARG A 100 12.56 -9.13 4.61
CA ARG A 100 11.64 -7.99 4.68
C ARG A 100 10.39 -8.36 5.45
N ILE A 101 9.95 -7.45 6.30
CA ILE A 101 8.69 -7.56 7.04
C ILE A 101 7.77 -6.45 6.59
N GLY A 102 6.49 -6.77 6.43
CA GLY A 102 5.54 -5.85 5.84
C GLY A 102 4.13 -6.03 6.33
N LEU A 103 3.31 -5.02 6.02
CA LEU A 103 1.88 -5.06 6.20
C LEU A 103 1.26 -5.56 4.89
N ARG A 104 0.64 -6.73 4.93
CA ARG A 104 -0.09 -7.32 3.82
C ARG A 104 -1.59 -7.10 3.99
N CYS A 105 -2.25 -6.68 2.92
CA CYS A 105 -3.70 -6.74 2.82
C CYS A 105 -4.11 -8.08 2.21
N ARG A 106 -4.61 -9.00 3.02
CA ARG A 106 -5.09 -10.32 2.54
C ARG A 106 -6.38 -10.20 1.73
N SER A 107 -7.17 -9.16 1.97
CA SER A 107 -8.38 -8.87 1.18
C SER A 107 -8.02 -8.48 -0.26
N CYS A 108 -7.03 -7.61 -0.44
CA CYS A 108 -6.54 -7.20 -1.76
C CYS A 108 -5.55 -8.21 -2.37
N ASP A 109 -4.98 -9.08 -1.54
CA ASP A 109 -3.84 -9.93 -1.88
C ASP A 109 -2.63 -9.11 -2.36
N ASP A 110 -2.31 -8.03 -1.63
CA ASP A 110 -1.27 -7.06 -1.99
C ASP A 110 -0.46 -6.63 -0.75
N TRP A 111 0.79 -6.24 -0.97
CA TRP A 111 1.62 -5.63 0.06
C TRP A 111 1.30 -4.13 0.14
N ILE A 112 0.98 -3.66 1.33
CA ILE A 112 0.77 -2.22 1.58
C ILE A 112 2.14 -1.57 1.74
N GLN A 113 2.94 -2.09 2.66
CA GLN A 113 4.28 -1.60 2.98
C GLN A 113 5.19 -2.78 3.28
N LEU A 114 6.46 -2.67 2.88
CA LEU A 114 7.44 -3.74 3.05
C LEU A 114 8.83 -3.13 3.32
N TYR A 115 9.41 -3.47 4.47
CA TYR A 115 10.64 -2.86 4.97
C TYR A 115 11.75 -3.89 5.12
N ASP A 116 12.97 -3.49 4.76
CA ASP A 116 14.16 -4.29 5.08
C ASP A 116 14.37 -4.33 6.58
N VAL A 117 14.63 -5.53 7.10
CA VAL A 117 14.95 -5.73 8.52
C VAL A 117 16.46 -5.55 8.69
N ASP A 118 16.88 -4.36 9.14
CA ASP A 118 18.25 -4.14 9.60
C ASP A 118 18.42 -4.74 11.01
N ARG A 119 19.48 -5.51 11.22
CA ARG A 119 19.80 -6.13 12.51
C ARG A 119 20.58 -5.18 13.43
N ASN A 120 20.95 -4.00 12.96
CA ASN A 120 21.68 -3.03 13.74
C ASN A 120 20.71 -2.16 14.56
N SER A 121 20.86 -2.22 15.88
CA SER A 121 20.03 -1.46 16.82
C SER A 121 20.18 0.05 16.58
N SER A 122 19.07 0.69 16.21
CA SER A 122 18.92 2.14 16.31
C SER A 122 18.41 2.53 17.71
N ALA A 123 18.46 3.81 18.06
CA ALA A 123 18.09 4.30 19.40
C ALA A 123 16.56 4.44 19.60
N ALA A 124 15.78 4.46 18.51
CA ALA A 124 14.32 4.54 18.54
C ALA A 124 13.76 3.48 17.57
N PRO A 125 12.69 2.75 17.95
CA PRO A 125 12.16 1.67 17.11
C PRO A 125 11.70 2.20 15.75
N THR A 126 12.10 1.51 14.69
CA THR A 126 11.65 1.74 13.32
C THR A 126 10.27 1.08 13.10
N VAL A 127 9.63 1.38 11.96
CA VAL A 127 8.40 0.67 11.56
C VAL A 127 8.65 -0.83 11.41
N ALA A 128 9.82 -1.23 10.88
CA ALA A 128 10.20 -2.63 10.78
C ALA A 128 10.32 -3.30 12.16
N ASP A 129 10.90 -2.61 13.14
CA ASP A 129 11.00 -3.11 14.53
C ASP A 129 9.61 -3.32 15.14
N LEU A 130 8.71 -2.34 14.96
CA LEU A 130 7.33 -2.46 15.41
C LEU A 130 6.61 -3.63 14.73
N TYR A 131 6.81 -3.83 13.43
CA TYR A 131 6.25 -4.97 12.70
C TYR A 131 6.81 -6.31 13.21
N LEU A 132 8.11 -6.40 13.51
CA LEU A 132 8.72 -7.63 14.05
C LEU A 132 8.11 -8.02 15.40
N GLU A 133 7.89 -7.04 16.27
CA GLU A 133 7.23 -7.26 17.57
C GLU A 133 5.78 -7.74 17.42
N HIS A 134 5.16 -7.54 16.25
CA HIS A 134 3.74 -7.74 15.99
C HIS A 134 3.45 -8.74 14.85
N GLU A 135 4.42 -9.50 14.37
CA GLU A 135 4.31 -10.42 13.22
C GLU A 135 3.13 -11.41 13.35
N THR A 136 2.86 -11.89 14.57
CA THR A 136 1.79 -12.89 14.81
C THR A 136 0.49 -12.26 15.32
N HIS A 137 0.44 -10.94 15.38
CA HIS A 137 -0.69 -10.22 15.93
C HIS A 137 -1.74 -9.92 14.86
N THR A 138 -3.00 -9.92 15.29
CA THR A 138 -4.11 -9.39 14.49
C THR A 138 -4.05 -7.88 14.53
N VAL A 139 -3.98 -7.27 13.36
CA VAL A 139 -3.97 -5.81 13.21
C VAL A 139 -5.13 -5.37 12.32
N VAL A 140 -5.60 -4.14 12.53
CA VAL A 140 -6.67 -3.54 11.73
C VAL A 140 -6.27 -2.12 11.35
N SER A 141 -6.68 -1.69 10.15
CA SER A 141 -6.59 -0.29 9.75
C SER A 141 -7.81 0.47 10.24
N TRP A 142 -7.59 1.65 10.80
CA TRP A 142 -8.65 2.57 11.20
C TRP A 142 -8.49 3.90 10.45
N ARG A 143 -9.60 4.62 10.36
CA ARG A 143 -9.65 5.96 9.81
C ARG A 143 -10.67 6.80 10.59
N GLU A 144 -10.25 7.99 11.03
CA GLU A 144 -11.10 8.98 11.68
C GLU A 144 -10.84 10.36 11.05
N GLY A 145 -11.73 10.79 10.15
CA GLY A 145 -11.55 12.04 9.42
C GLY A 145 -10.30 12.04 8.53
N LEU A 146 -9.34 12.91 8.87
CA LEU A 146 -8.04 13.06 8.20
C LEU A 146 -6.92 12.33 8.93
N ASP A 147 -7.24 11.45 9.87
CA ASP A 147 -6.26 10.60 10.56
C ASP A 147 -6.52 9.14 10.22
N ALA A 148 -5.44 8.37 10.03
CA ALA A 148 -5.49 6.93 9.80
C ALA A 148 -4.34 6.23 10.51
N GLY A 149 -4.51 4.94 10.77
CA GLY A 149 -3.50 4.18 11.48
C GLY A 149 -3.71 2.68 11.43
N ILE A 150 -2.78 1.99 12.06
CA ILE A 150 -2.82 0.54 12.29
C ILE A 150 -2.93 0.30 13.78
N GLU A 151 -3.92 -0.46 14.19
CA GLU A 151 -4.13 -0.88 15.58
C GLU A 151 -3.80 -2.37 15.73
N CYS A 152 -3.14 -2.74 16.82
CA CYS A 152 -2.94 -4.14 17.18
C CYS A 152 -4.04 -4.64 18.13
N VAL A 153 -4.93 -5.48 17.61
CA VAL A 153 -6.02 -6.08 18.37
C VAL A 153 -5.49 -7.07 19.41
N THR A 154 -4.46 -7.84 19.07
CA THR A 154 -3.87 -8.87 19.96
C THR A 154 -3.21 -8.28 21.20
N CYS A 155 -2.54 -7.12 21.08
CA CYS A 155 -1.94 -6.41 22.22
C CYS A 155 -2.98 -5.74 23.12
N GLY A 156 -4.25 -5.70 22.70
CA GLY A 156 -5.34 -5.10 23.43
C GLY A 156 -5.91 -3.88 22.70
N ALA A 157 -6.84 -4.14 21.78
CA ALA A 157 -7.84 -3.15 21.37
C ALA A 157 -8.98 -3.17 22.40
N VAL A 158 -8.94 -2.25 23.37
CA VAL A 158 -10.10 -1.95 24.22
C VAL A 158 -10.48 -0.51 23.89
N ASN A 159 -11.54 -0.36 23.10
CA ASN A 159 -12.14 0.90 22.64
C ASN A 159 -12.07 2.04 23.69
N ASP A 160 -11.96 3.34 23.39
CA ASP A 160 -12.26 4.09 22.16
C ASP A 160 -11.04 4.77 21.51
N LYS A 161 -9.82 4.41 21.94
CA LYS A 161 -8.54 4.84 21.33
C LYS A 161 -7.48 3.79 21.65
N GLY A 162 -7.58 2.59 21.09
CA GLY A 162 -6.57 1.57 21.34
C GLY A 162 -5.16 2.07 21.06
N PHE A 163 -4.15 1.33 21.49
CA PHE A 163 -2.77 1.70 21.18
C PHE A 163 -2.58 1.58 19.66
N SER A 164 -2.58 2.71 18.96
CA SER A 164 -2.21 2.73 17.55
C SER A 164 -0.75 2.32 17.46
N LEU A 165 -0.51 1.20 16.77
CA LEU A 165 0.84 0.77 16.44
C LEU A 165 1.52 1.83 15.59
N LEU A 166 0.76 2.41 14.66
CA LEU A 166 1.18 3.50 13.77
C LEU A 166 0.01 4.46 13.54
N GLU A 167 0.30 5.74 13.37
CA GLU A 167 -0.68 6.79 13.08
C GLU A 167 -0.05 7.86 12.19
N ALA A 168 -0.81 8.34 11.20
CA ALA A 168 -0.38 9.35 10.26
C ALA A 168 -1.60 10.10 9.69
N PRO A 169 -1.42 11.37 9.30
CA PRO A 169 -2.48 12.09 8.61
C PRO A 169 -2.73 11.50 7.21
N VAL A 170 -3.99 11.56 6.79
CA VAL A 170 -4.44 11.33 5.41
C VAL A 170 -4.34 12.64 4.65
N SER A 171 -3.72 12.58 3.48
CA SER A 171 -3.57 13.71 2.59
C SER A 171 -4.92 14.22 2.09
N ALA A 172 -5.11 15.53 2.08
CA ALA A 172 -6.36 16.14 1.59
C ALA A 172 -6.68 15.74 0.14
N TRP A 173 -5.65 15.65 -0.72
CA TRP A 173 -5.82 15.23 -2.11
C TRP A 173 -6.31 13.77 -2.21
N PHE A 174 -5.84 12.90 -1.31
CA PHE A 174 -6.23 11.50 -1.30
C PHE A 174 -7.71 11.39 -0.97
N ASP A 175 -8.18 12.17 0.02
CA ASP A 175 -9.60 12.22 0.38
C ASP A 175 -10.47 12.66 -0.81
N ASP A 176 -10.02 13.69 -1.56
CA ASP A 176 -10.72 14.18 -2.76
C ASP A 176 -10.78 13.13 -3.88
N VAL A 177 -9.74 12.31 -4.06
CA VAL A 177 -9.66 11.30 -5.14
C VAL A 177 -10.31 9.97 -4.74
N TRP A 178 -10.28 9.63 -3.45
CA TRP A 178 -10.76 8.36 -2.91
C TRP A 178 -12.26 8.40 -2.60
N ASN A 179 -12.74 9.50 -2.02
CA ASN A 179 -14.15 9.67 -1.62
C ASN A 179 -14.97 10.58 -2.55
N GLY A 180 -14.34 11.36 -3.43
CA GLY A 180 -15.00 12.19 -4.45
C GLY A 180 -15.44 11.40 -5.69
#